data_AF-A0A090WJ23-F1
#
_entry.id   AF-A0A090WJ23-F1
#
_cell.length_a   1.000
_cell.length_b   1.000
_cell.length_c   1.000
_cell.angle_alpha   90.00
_cell.angle_beta   90.00
_cell.angle_gamma   90.00
#
_symmetry.space_group_name_H-M   'P 1'
#
loop_
_entity.id
_entity.type
_entity.pdbx_description
1 polymer ?
#
loop_
_entity_poly.entity_id
_entity_poly.type
_entity_poly.pdbx_seq_one_letter_code
_entity_poly.pdbx_strand_id
1 'polypeptide(L)'
;MQQLKRVSFDNTIKSKFIIKQQPESLCLSTIESVYTVLNLLKTGGLENCDTGKFLVPFEKMIEYQLDYMLNPDSKNYSKTASKEIAPKFQYKKKHKEAPF
;
A
#
# COMPACT_ATOMS: atom_id res chain seq x y z
N MET A 1 9.70 -1.83 -36.37
CA MET A 1 8.98 -1.84 -35.08
C MET A 1 9.16 -0.47 -34.42
N GLN A 2 8.09 0.29 -34.17
CA GLN A 2 8.19 1.56 -33.44
C GLN A 2 8.51 1.26 -31.96
N GLN A 3 9.62 1.77 -31.43
CA GLN A 3 9.93 1.71 -30.01
C GLN A 3 9.03 2.70 -29.26
N LEU A 4 8.02 2.20 -28.55
CA LEU A 4 7.22 2.99 -27.63
C LEU A 4 8.15 3.60 -26.57
N LYS A 5 8.01 4.90 -26.31
CA LYS A 5 8.72 5.57 -25.21
C LYS A 5 8.31 4.90 -23.90
N ARG A 6 9.25 4.21 -23.27
CA ARG A 6 9.05 3.54 -21.98
C ARG A 6 9.39 4.53 -20.86
N VAL A 7 8.53 4.57 -19.86
CA VAL A 7 8.81 5.25 -18.60
C VAL A 7 9.10 4.18 -17.56
N SER A 8 10.29 4.22 -16.99
CA SER A 8 10.71 3.40 -15.85
C SER A 8 11.19 4.33 -14.74
N PHE A 9 10.89 3.98 -13.50
CA PHE A 9 11.28 4.78 -12.35
C PHE A 9 11.59 3.84 -11.18
N ASP A 10 12.62 4.19 -10.44
CA ASP A 10 12.91 3.55 -9.17
C ASP A 10 12.06 4.21 -8.09
N ASN A 11 11.37 3.38 -7.30
CA ASN A 11 10.56 3.86 -6.19
C ASN A 11 11.26 3.56 -4.86
N THR A 12 11.57 4.61 -4.11
CA THR A 12 12.08 4.52 -2.73
C THR A 12 10.99 4.76 -1.68
N ILE A 13 9.76 5.05 -2.12
CA ILE A 13 8.61 5.33 -1.25
C ILE A 13 8.13 4.03 -0.64
N LYS A 14 8.04 4.01 0.70
CA LYS A 14 7.42 2.93 1.45
C LYS A 14 5.90 3.11 1.49
N SER A 15 5.16 2.01 1.33
CA SER A 15 3.70 2.05 1.42
C SER A 15 3.23 2.44 2.81
N LYS A 16 2.20 3.30 2.86
CA LYS A 16 1.44 3.65 4.07
C LYS A 16 0.45 2.57 4.48
N PHE A 17 0.27 1.51 3.66
CA PHE A 17 -0.71 0.46 3.89
C PHE A 17 -0.23 -0.58 4.91
N ILE A 18 -0.14 -0.17 6.18
CA ILE A 18 0.41 -0.98 7.29
C ILE A 18 -0.54 -2.05 7.84
N ILE A 19 -1.84 -1.96 7.51
CA ILE A 19 -2.89 -2.83 8.05
C ILE A 19 -2.88 -4.22 7.38
N LYS A 20 -2.37 -4.29 6.14
CA LYS A 20 -2.28 -5.52 5.35
C LYS A 20 -0.82 -5.87 5.10
N GLN A 21 -0.56 -7.17 5.05
CA GLN A 21 0.74 -7.69 4.67
C GLN A 21 1.07 -7.30 3.23
N GLN A 22 2.22 -6.63 3.05
CA GLN A 22 2.81 -6.35 1.75
C GLN A 22 3.87 -7.39 1.42
N PRO A 23 4.07 -7.76 0.14
CA PRO A 23 5.09 -8.71 -0.28
C PRO A 23 6.53 -8.18 -0.11
N GLU A 24 6.72 -6.86 -0.10
CA GLU A 24 8.00 -6.19 0.17
C GLU A 24 7.71 -4.75 0.62
N SER A 25 8.65 -4.11 1.32
CA SER A 25 8.46 -2.78 1.93
C SER A 25 8.27 -1.64 0.94
N LEU A 26 8.79 -1.78 -0.28
CA LEU A 26 8.65 -0.84 -1.39
C LEU A 26 7.45 -1.18 -2.30
N CYS A 27 6.69 -2.23 -1.96
CA CYS A 27 5.48 -2.57 -2.70
C CYS A 27 4.38 -1.58 -2.33
N LEU A 28 4.19 -0.59 -3.20
CA LEU A 28 3.08 0.35 -3.10
C LEU A 28 1.75 -0.37 -3.29
N SER A 29 0.73 0.07 -2.56
CA SER A 29 -0.64 -0.31 -2.88
C SER A 29 -1.01 0.19 -4.28
N THR A 30 -2.07 -0.38 -4.88
CA THR A 30 -2.57 0.04 -6.20
C THR A 30 -2.82 1.55 -6.24
N ILE A 31 -3.39 2.14 -5.18
CA ILE A 31 -3.69 3.57 -5.15
C ILE A 31 -2.43 4.44 -5.06
N GLU A 32 -1.43 4.04 -4.26
CA GLU A 32 -0.14 4.74 -4.17
C GLU A 32 0.65 4.65 -5.48
N SER A 33 0.54 3.52 -6.17
CA SER A 33 1.16 3.30 -7.49
C SER A 33 0.54 4.25 -8.52
N VAL A 34 -0.80 4.36 -8.55
CA VAL A 34 -1.51 5.31 -9.43
C VAL A 34 -1.12 6.76 -9.11
N TYR A 35 -1.09 7.15 -7.82
CA TYR A 35 -0.66 8.48 -7.40
C TYR A 35 0.76 8.80 -7.90
N THR A 36 1.68 7.85 -7.78
CA THR A 36 3.08 8.01 -8.21
C THR A 36 3.16 8.21 -9.72
N VAL A 37 2.47 7.37 -10.50
CA VAL A 37 2.43 7.48 -11.95
C VAL A 37 1.83 8.82 -12.41
N LEU A 38 0.71 9.26 -11.82
CA LEU A 38 0.10 10.55 -12.16
C LEU A 38 1.05 11.72 -11.94
N ASN A 39 1.81 11.73 -10.83
CA ASN A 39 2.78 12.78 -10.56
C ASN A 39 4.00 12.73 -11.49
N LEU A 40 4.44 11.54 -11.90
CA LEU A 40 5.50 11.38 -12.90
C LEU A 40 5.04 11.89 -14.27
N LEU A 41 3.82 11.56 -14.69
CA LEU A 41 3.25 12.06 -15.95
C LEU A 41 3.07 13.57 -15.92
N LYS A 42 2.65 14.13 -14.78
CA LYS A 42 2.54 15.59 -14.57
C LYS A 42 3.89 16.28 -14.69
N THR A 43 4.92 15.72 -14.05
CA THR A 43 6.30 16.23 -14.16
C THR A 43 6.83 16.16 -15.59
N GLY A 44 6.44 15.11 -16.34
CA GLY A 44 6.76 14.96 -17.76
C GLY A 44 5.93 15.83 -18.71
N GLY A 45 5.01 16.66 -18.20
CA GLY A 45 4.12 17.49 -19.02
C GLY A 45 3.07 16.71 -19.81
N LEU A 46 2.85 15.43 -19.49
CA LEU A 46 1.90 14.55 -20.16
C LEU A 46 0.52 14.53 -19.48
N GLU A 47 0.43 15.03 -18.25
CA GLU A 47 -0.80 15.04 -17.44
C GLU A 47 -0.94 16.37 -16.70
N ASN A 48 -2.18 16.84 -16.48
CA ASN A 48 -2.44 18.08 -15.74
C ASN A 48 -3.62 17.90 -14.76
N CYS A 49 -3.42 17.02 -13.77
CA CYS A 49 -4.38 16.81 -12.69
C CYS A 49 -3.83 17.32 -11.34
N ASP A 50 -4.72 17.75 -10.46
CA ASP A 50 -4.38 18.02 -9.06
C ASP A 50 -4.47 16.72 -8.25
N THR A 51 -3.34 16.31 -7.70
CA THR A 51 -3.18 15.09 -6.91
C THR A 51 -3.04 15.39 -5.42
N GLY A 52 -3.06 16.66 -4.99
CA GLY A 52 -2.74 17.07 -3.62
C GLY A 52 -3.64 16.43 -2.54
N LYS A 53 -4.87 16.06 -2.90
CA LYS A 53 -5.83 15.38 -2.00
C LYS A 53 -6.09 13.92 -2.37
N PHE A 54 -5.39 13.39 -3.36
CA PHE A 54 -5.67 12.07 -3.94
C PHE A 54 -5.59 10.93 -2.92
N LEU A 55 -4.63 11.00 -1.99
CA LEU A 55 -4.45 9.98 -0.96
C LEU A 55 -5.29 10.20 0.30
N VAL A 56 -5.97 11.35 0.44
CA VAL A 56 -6.74 11.69 1.65
C VAL A 56 -7.83 10.65 1.98
N PRO A 57 -8.64 10.16 1.02
CA PRO A 57 -9.63 9.11 1.32
C PRO A 57 -8.99 7.82 1.82
N PHE A 58 -7.82 7.47 1.29
CA PHE A 58 -7.08 6.27 1.68
C PHE A 58 -6.50 6.38 3.09
N GLU A 59 -5.93 7.53 3.43
CA GLU A 59 -5.43 7.81 4.78
C GLU A 59 -6.56 7.76 5.81
N LYS A 60 -7.72 8.38 5.52
CA LYS A 60 -8.91 8.31 6.38
C LYS A 60 -9.45 6.88 6.55
N MET A 61 -9.40 6.08 5.48
CA MET A 61 -9.79 4.67 5.57
C MET A 61 -8.85 3.89 6.49
N ILE A 62 -7.53 4.12 6.41
CA ILE A 62 -6.54 3.50 7.30
C ILE A 62 -6.81 3.94 8.74
N GLU A 63 -6.93 5.24 8.99
CA GLU A 63 -7.25 5.82 10.31
C GLU A 63 -8.48 5.15 10.94
N TYR A 64 -9.59 5.10 10.21
CA TYR A 64 -10.81 4.44 10.67
C TYR A 64 -10.62 2.96 11.01
N GLN A 65 -9.84 2.23 10.20
CA GLN A 65 -9.55 0.82 10.45
C GLN A 65 -8.66 0.62 11.69
N LEU A 66 -7.68 1.50 11.91
CA LEU A 66 -6.84 1.48 13.12
C LEU A 66 -7.68 1.77 14.37
N ASP A 67 -8.51 2.81 14.32
CA ASP A 67 -9.41 3.18 15.41
C ASP A 67 -10.36 2.04 15.76
N TYR A 68 -10.98 1.43 14.76
CA TYR A 68 -11.88 0.29 14.96
C TYR A 68 -11.16 -0.91 15.58
N MET A 69 -9.92 -1.20 15.18
CA MET A 69 -9.12 -2.31 15.72
C MET A 69 -8.68 -2.10 17.16
N LEU A 70 -8.36 -0.85 17.54
CA LEU A 70 -7.92 -0.50 18.89
C LEU A 70 -9.07 -0.26 19.85
N ASN A 71 -10.28 0.00 19.34
CA ASN A 71 -11.45 0.26 20.16
C ASN A 71 -11.88 -0.99 20.95
N PRO A 72 -11.81 -0.97 22.30
CA PRO A 72 -12.17 -2.09 23.16
C PRO A 72 -13.66 -2.47 23.12
N ASP A 73 -14.52 -1.54 22.68
CA ASP A 73 -15.96 -1.74 22.54
C ASP A 73 -16.36 -2.25 21.15
N SER A 74 -15.40 -2.44 20.24
CA SER A 74 -15.69 -2.99 18.92
C SER A 74 -16.03 -4.49 19.02
N LYS A 75 -17.00 -4.95 18.22
CA LYS A 75 -17.46 -6.36 18.22
C LYS A 75 -16.36 -7.38 17.90
N ASN A 76 -15.27 -6.92 17.28
CA ASN A 76 -14.14 -7.76 16.88
C ASN A 76 -12.89 -7.51 17.76
N TYR A 77 -13.03 -6.78 18.87
CA TYR A 77 -11.93 -6.55 19.80
C TYR A 77 -11.52 -7.86 20.47
N SER A 78 -10.27 -8.30 20.25
CA SER A 78 -9.70 -9.43 20.98
C SER A 78 -8.81 -8.91 22.10
N LYS A 79 -9.16 -9.23 23.36
CA LYS A 79 -8.32 -8.93 24.54
C LYS A 79 -6.94 -9.59 24.48
N THR A 80 -6.76 -10.62 23.65
CA THR A 80 -5.49 -11.33 23.44
C THR A 80 -4.69 -10.79 22.26
N ALA A 81 -5.24 -9.86 21.47
CA ALA A 81 -4.49 -9.20 20.41
C ALA A 81 -3.53 -8.17 21.02
N SER A 82 -2.27 -8.20 20.59
CA SER A 82 -1.26 -7.21 20.95
C SER A 82 -1.77 -5.79 20.64
N LYS A 83 -1.64 -4.87 21.61
CA LYS A 83 -2.00 -3.45 21.44
C LYS A 83 -1.13 -2.75 20.38
N GLU A 84 0.04 -3.31 20.08
CA GLU A 84 0.93 -2.81 19.04
C GLU A 84 0.53 -3.35 17.67
N ILE A 85 0.20 -2.42 16.77
CA ILE A 85 -0.06 -2.71 15.36
C ILE A 85 1.30 -2.90 14.68
N ALA A 86 1.88 -4.09 14.87
CA ALA A 86 3.09 -4.49 14.17
C ALA A 86 2.77 -4.73 12.68
N PRO A 87 3.65 -4.35 11.74
CA PRO A 87 3.46 -4.69 10.35
C PRO A 87 3.37 -6.21 10.18
N LYS A 88 2.37 -6.68 9.43
CA LYS A 88 2.12 -8.11 9.25
C LYS A 88 3.11 -8.69 8.26
N PHE A 89 4.25 -9.19 8.74
CA PHE A 89 5.29 -9.83 7.92
C PHE A 89 5.13 -11.36 7.79
N GLN A 90 4.04 -11.96 8.28
CA GLN A 90 3.92 -13.42 8.35
C GLN A 90 3.48 -14.04 7.01
N TYR A 91 4.43 -14.38 6.15
CA TYR A 91 4.15 -15.21 4.98
C TYR A 91 3.93 -16.66 5.43
N LYS A 92 2.94 -17.34 4.84
CA LYS A 92 2.87 -18.80 4.93
C LYS A 92 4.17 -19.37 4.36
N LYS A 93 4.85 -20.23 5.12
CA LYS A 93 6.02 -20.99 4.62
C LYS A 93 5.61 -21.67 3.31
N LYS A 94 6.43 -21.54 2.27
CA LYS A 94 6.19 -22.17 0.96
C LYS A 94 5.84 -23.65 1.16
N HIS A 95 4.75 -24.10 0.56
CA HIS A 95 4.53 -25.53 0.36
C HIS A 95 5.71 -26.05 -0.47
N LYS A 96 6.33 -27.17 -0.05
CA LYS A 96 7.39 -27.82 -0.82
C LYS A 96 6.83 -28.14 -2.20
N GLU A 97 7.34 -27.49 -3.24
CA GLU A 97 7.09 -27.89 -4.62
C GLU A 97 7.58 -29.34 -4.78
N ALA A 98 6.71 -30.21 -5.27
CA ALA A 98 7.11 -31.57 -5.62
C ALA A 98 8.12 -31.49 -6.79
N PRO A 99 9.20 -32.28 -6.77
CA PRO A 99 10.16 -32.28 -7.87
C PRO A 99 9.47 -32.73 -9.16
N PHE A 100 9.71 -31.98 -10.23
CA PHE A 100 9.44 -32.39 -11.61
C PHE A 100 10.47 -33.41 -12.07
#